data_AF-A0A3D3SXD0-F1
#
_entry.id   AF-A0A3D3SXD0-F1
#
_cell.length_a   1.000
_cell.length_b   1.000
_cell.length_c   1.000
_cell.angle_alpha   90.00
_cell.angle_beta   90.00
_cell.angle_gamma   90.00
#
_symmetry.space_group_name_H-M   'P 1'
#
loop_
_entity.id
_entity.type
_entity.pdbx_description
1 polymer ?
#
loop_
_entity_poly.entity_id
_entity_poly.type
_entity_poly.pdbx_seq_one_letter_code
_entity_poly.pdbx_strand_id
1 'polypeptide(L)'
;WGRIRGPKPNHARAAARTLDLDLIWMEGTVVDSPRLSLPHPRACSRGFVLGPLRDLDPWLGGRLTLPHPLTGEPRCPEDLWLLLPEAARNDSQPVAEPIDPIERAA
;
A
#
# COMPACT_ATOMS: atom_id res chain seq x y z
N TRP A 1 -18.47 -2.20 -12.39
CA TRP A 1 -18.36 -1.85 -10.96
C TRP A 1 -17.24 -0.82 -10.83
N GLY A 2 -17.60 0.48 -10.86
CA GLY A 2 -16.74 1.69 -11.04
C GLY A 2 -16.61 2.11 -12.52
N ARG A 3 -17.02 3.28 -13.03
CA ARG A 3 -17.35 4.63 -12.49
C ARG A 3 -18.49 5.28 -13.34
N ILE A 4 -19.52 5.89 -12.72
CA ILE A 4 -20.36 6.93 -13.35
C ILE A 4 -19.84 8.28 -12.84
N ARG A 5 -19.51 9.21 -13.75
CA ARG A 5 -19.14 10.58 -13.39
C ARG A 5 -20.35 11.49 -13.57
N GLY A 6 -21.03 11.84 -12.49
CA GLY A 6 -21.89 13.03 -12.48
C GLY A 6 -21.01 14.29 -12.42
N PRO A 7 -21.35 15.37 -13.14
CA PRO A 7 -20.59 16.60 -13.08
C PRO A 7 -20.83 17.26 -11.71
N LYS A 8 -19.81 17.33 -10.85
CA LYS A 8 -19.84 18.24 -9.70
C LYS A 8 -18.57 19.07 -9.67
N PRO A 9 -18.68 20.42 -9.73
CA PRO A 9 -17.55 21.29 -9.51
C PRO A 9 -17.14 21.17 -8.04
N ASN A 10 -15.83 21.16 -7.75
CA ASN A 10 -15.20 21.04 -6.43
C ASN A 10 -15.02 19.64 -5.82
N HIS A 11 -14.48 18.67 -6.58
CA HIS A 11 -13.89 17.49 -5.96
C HIS A 11 -12.56 17.87 -5.27
N ALA A 12 -12.56 17.93 -3.93
CA ALA A 12 -11.33 17.85 -3.15
C ALA A 12 -10.55 16.59 -3.58
N ARG A 13 -9.23 16.69 -3.72
CA ARG A 13 -8.35 15.59 -4.19
C ARG A 13 -8.48 14.30 -3.37
N ALA A 14 -9.00 14.38 -2.14
CA ALA A 14 -9.24 13.28 -1.21
C ALA A 14 -10.73 12.96 -0.97
N ALA A 15 -11.63 13.29 -1.91
CA ALA A 15 -13.04 12.91 -1.79
C ALA A 15 -13.20 11.39 -1.67
N ALA A 16 -14.03 10.94 -0.73
CA ALA A 16 -14.30 9.52 -0.50
C ALA A 16 -14.69 8.82 -1.81
N ARG A 17 -14.03 7.69 -2.09
CA ARG A 17 -14.35 6.81 -3.22
C ARG A 17 -14.95 5.52 -2.68
N THR A 18 -15.83 4.90 -3.46
CA THR A 18 -16.36 3.57 -3.14
C THR A 18 -15.24 2.53 -3.07
N LEU A 19 -14.22 2.65 -3.91
CA LEU A 19 -13.03 1.81 -3.94
C LEU A 19 -11.89 2.60 -4.59
N ASP A 20 -10.69 2.50 -4.02
CA ASP A 20 -9.45 3.01 -4.60
C ASP A 20 -8.44 1.85 -4.68
N LEU A 21 -7.78 1.69 -5.82
CA LEU A 21 -6.82 0.62 -6.07
C LEU A 21 -5.50 1.24 -6.49
N ASP A 22 -4.46 1.04 -5.68
CA ASP A 22 -3.10 1.47 -5.97
C ASP A 22 -2.24 0.25 -6.35
N LEU A 23 -1.48 0.34 -7.45
CA LEU A 23 -0.46 -0.66 -7.78
C LEU A 23 0.84 -0.29 -7.07
N ILE A 24 1.27 -1.15 -6.15
CA ILE A 24 2.40 -0.82 -5.26
C ILE A 24 3.74 -1.36 -5.77
N TRP A 25 3.79 -2.62 -6.18
CA TRP A 25 5.03 -3.30 -6.56
C TRP A 25 4.72 -4.41 -7.57
N MET A 26 5.69 -4.69 -8.44
CA MET A 26 5.65 -5.79 -9.39
C MET A 26 7.07 -6.34 -9.56
N GLU A 27 7.21 -7.66 -9.48
CA GLU A 27 8.49 -8.36 -9.60
C GLU A 27 9.24 -7.94 -10.87
N GLY A 28 10.53 -7.64 -10.72
CA GLY A 28 11.42 -7.24 -11.81
C GLY A 28 11.03 -5.96 -12.56
N THR A 29 10.07 -5.18 -12.06
CA THR A 29 9.49 -4.06 -12.80
C THR A 29 9.75 -2.72 -12.13
N VAL A 30 10.48 -1.86 -12.84
CA VAL A 30 10.67 -0.45 -12.49
C VAL A 30 10.04 0.39 -13.59
N VAL A 31 9.15 1.30 -13.21
CA VAL A 31 8.48 2.21 -14.14
C VAL A 31 8.60 3.61 -13.58
N ASP A 32 9.10 4.53 -14.40
CA ASP A 32 9.03 5.97 -14.13
C ASP A 32 8.34 6.63 -15.31
N SER A 33 7.04 6.90 -15.16
CA SER A 33 6.24 7.54 -16.19
C SER A 33 5.20 8.47 -15.58
N PRO A 34 4.67 9.44 -16.34
CA PRO A 34 3.63 10.33 -15.85
C PRO A 34 2.33 9.64 -15.40
N ARG A 35 2.10 8.38 -15.81
CA ARG A 35 0.85 7.64 -15.53
C ARG A 35 1.01 6.52 -14.50
N LEU A 36 2.22 6.02 -14.32
CA LEU A 36 2.53 4.90 -13.43
C LEU A 36 3.97 5.04 -12.95
N SER A 37 4.18 4.89 -11.64
CA SER A 37 5.49 4.80 -11.03
C SER A 37 5.55 3.54 -10.17
N LEU A 38 6.55 2.69 -10.43
CA LEU A 38 6.79 1.44 -9.73
C LEU A 38 8.28 1.32 -9.37
N PRO A 39 8.60 0.88 -8.13
CA PRO A 39 7.67 0.69 -7.01
C PRO A 39 7.01 2.01 -6.58
N HIS A 40 5.80 1.94 -6.02
CA HIS A 40 5.01 3.14 -5.74
C HIS A 40 5.74 4.06 -4.74
N PRO A 41 6.03 5.32 -5.10
CA PRO A 41 7.02 6.15 -4.40
C PRO A 41 6.59 6.57 -2.99
N ARG A 42 5.29 6.53 -2.71
CA ARG A 42 4.73 6.87 -1.37
C ARG A 42 4.35 5.65 -0.55
N ALA A 43 4.63 4.44 -1.02
CA ALA A 43 4.28 3.23 -0.27
C ALA A 43 5.11 3.12 1.01
N CYS A 44 6.40 3.47 0.96
CA CYS A 44 7.34 3.38 2.07
C CYS A 44 7.08 4.33 3.25
N SER A 45 6.15 5.28 3.12
CA SER A 45 5.82 6.24 4.17
C SER A 45 4.43 6.04 4.77
N ARG A 46 3.71 4.98 4.37
CA ARG A 46 2.33 4.71 4.79
C ARG A 46 2.24 3.40 5.55
N GLY A 47 1.90 3.45 6.84
CA GLY A 47 1.78 2.26 7.67
C GLY A 47 0.74 1.28 7.12
N PHE A 48 -0.47 1.74 6.80
CA PHE A 48 -1.54 0.88 6.27
C PHE A 48 -1.21 0.21 4.91
N VAL A 49 -0.10 0.61 4.27
CA VAL A 49 0.48 -0.11 3.13
C VAL A 49 1.60 -1.04 3.61
N LEU A 50 2.56 -0.52 4.38
CA LEU A 50 3.72 -1.29 4.84
C LEU A 50 3.39 -2.45 5.78
N GLY A 51 2.43 -2.31 6.68
CA GLY A 51 2.00 -3.37 7.60
C GLY A 51 1.52 -4.61 6.83
N PRO A 52 0.50 -4.49 5.97
CA PRO A 52 0.07 -5.60 5.11
C PRO A 52 1.17 -6.15 4.20
N LEU A 53 2.05 -5.30 3.65
CA LEU A 53 3.15 -5.76 2.79
C LEU A 53 4.22 -6.54 3.55
N ARG A 54 4.53 -6.16 4.79
CA ARG A 54 5.42 -6.90 5.68
C ARG A 54 4.86 -8.29 5.97
N ASP A 55 3.57 -8.38 6.24
CA ASP A 55 2.92 -9.66 6.50
C ASP A 55 2.87 -10.53 5.22
N LEU A 56 2.81 -9.91 4.03
CA LEU A 56 2.79 -10.58 2.72
C LEU A 56 4.18 -11.00 2.20
N ASP A 57 5.24 -10.23 2.43
CA ASP A 57 6.56 -10.44 1.83
C ASP A 57 7.16 -11.86 2.08
N PRO A 58 7.03 -12.47 3.26
CA PRO A 58 7.45 -13.87 3.48
C PRO A 58 6.79 -14.85 2.50
N TRP A 59 5.52 -14.62 2.11
CA TRP A 59 4.80 -15.46 1.14
C TRP A 59 5.32 -15.28 -0.29
N LEU A 60 5.98 -14.15 -0.57
CA LEU A 60 6.67 -13.86 -1.83
C LEU A 60 8.15 -14.29 -1.79
N GLY A 61 8.61 -14.90 -0.70
CA GLY A 61 9.99 -15.33 -0.52
C GLY A 61 10.97 -14.19 -0.18
N GLY A 62 10.48 -13.09 0.41
CA GLY A 62 11.33 -11.99 0.87
C GLY A 62 11.91 -11.12 -0.25
N ARG A 63 11.21 -11.04 -1.39
CA ARG A 63 11.68 -10.36 -2.61
C ARG A 63 11.15 -8.94 -2.76
N LEU A 64 10.14 -8.58 -1.97
CA LEU A 64 9.52 -7.26 -2.09
C LEU A 64 10.53 -6.21 -1.64
N THR A 65 10.74 -5.21 -2.50
CA THR A 65 11.59 -4.07 -2.17
C THR A 65 10.89 -2.77 -2.56
N LEU A 66 10.99 -1.77 -1.68
CA LEU A 66 10.48 -0.43 -1.90
C LEU A 66 11.62 0.59 -1.68
N PRO A 67 11.57 1.76 -2.34
CA PRO A 67 12.57 2.79 -2.16
C PRO A 67 12.48 3.39 -0.75
N HIS A 68 13.60 3.50 -0.06
CA HIS A 68 13.69 4.21 1.22
C HIS A 68 13.36 5.70 1.02
N PRO A 69 12.57 6.34 1.91
CA PRO A 69 12.04 7.70 1.68
C PRO A 69 13.12 8.79 1.59
N LEU A 70 14.23 8.65 2.31
CA LEU A 70 15.33 9.64 2.30
C LEU A 70 16.45 9.32 1.31
N THR A 71 16.83 8.04 1.17
CA THR A 71 18.01 7.63 0.39
C THR A 71 17.66 7.09 -0.99
N GLY A 72 16.39 6.72 -1.25
CA GLY A 72 15.97 6.06 -2.48
C GLY A 72 16.40 4.59 -2.60
N GLU A 73 17.32 4.14 -1.74
CA GLU A 73 17.84 2.77 -1.75
C GLU A 73 16.73 1.73 -1.54
N PRO A 74 16.74 0.61 -2.27
CA PRO A 74 15.78 -0.47 -2.05
C PRO A 74 15.93 -1.08 -0.64
N ARG A 75 14.80 -1.24 0.04
CA ARG A 75 14.68 -1.88 1.37
C ARG A 75 13.49 -2.82 1.40
N CYS A 76 13.57 -3.87 2.22
CA CYS A 76 12.44 -4.76 2.45
C CYS A 76 11.35 -4.03 3.29
N PRO A 77 10.08 -4.50 3.26
CA PRO A 77 9.01 -3.90 4.04
C PRO A 77 9.29 -3.87 5.56
N GLU A 78 9.95 -4.89 6.10
CA GLU A 78 10.32 -4.95 7.53
C GLU A 78 11.25 -3.78 7.92
N ASP A 79 12.34 -3.58 7.18
CA ASP A 79 13.27 -2.48 7.44
C ASP A 79 12.57 -1.13 7.38
N LEU A 80 11.70 -0.93 6.38
CA LEU A 80 10.95 0.31 6.22
C LEU A 80 9.91 0.50 7.33
N TRP A 81 9.27 -0.57 7.77
CA TRP A 81 8.33 -0.57 8.88
C TRP A 81 9.01 -0.09 10.17
N LEU A 82 10.22 -0.60 10.45
CA LEU A 82 11.02 -0.21 11.62
C LEU A 82 11.51 1.24 11.58
N LEU A 83 11.52 1.88 10.41
CA LEU A 83 11.87 3.29 10.24
C LEU A 83 10.67 4.24 10.37
N LEU A 84 9.43 3.74 10.25
CA LEU A 84 8.25 4.57 10.41
C LEU A 84 8.10 5.09 11.86
N PRO A 85 7.62 6.33 12.07
CA PRO A 85 7.17 6.77 13.39
C PRO A 85 6.04 5.87 13.92
N GLU A 86 5.97 5.67 15.22
CA GLU A 86 4.95 4.84 15.87
C GLU A 86 3.51 5.24 15.48
N ALA A 87 3.22 6.54 15.43
CA ALA A 87 1.93 7.06 15.00
C ALA A 87 1.54 6.59 13.59
N ALA A 88 2.49 6.53 12.66
CA ALA A 88 2.24 6.06 11.30
C ALA A 88 2.04 4.54 11.23
N ARG A 89 2.65 3.77 12.14
CA ARG A 89 2.42 2.32 12.25
C ARG A 89 1.02 2.01 12.77
N ASN A 90 0.51 2.82 13.69
CA ASN A 90 -0.82 2.64 14.28
C ASN A 90 -1.95 2.76 13.24
N ASP A 91 -1.76 3.53 12.17
CA ASP A 91 -2.70 3.60 11.04
C ASP A 91 -2.92 2.25 10.33
N SER A 92 -2.05 1.27 10.57
CA SER A 92 -2.10 -0.07 9.97
C SER A 92 -2.91 -1.06 10.79
N GLN A 93 -3.34 -0.69 12.00
CA GLN A 93 -4.16 -1.58 12.81
C GLN A 93 -5.50 -1.79 12.12
N PRO A 94 -5.92 -3.05 11.88
CA PRO A 94 -7.21 -3.31 11.31
C PRO A 94 -8.28 -2.71 12.23
N VAL A 95 -9.14 -1.86 11.67
CA VAL A 95 -10.26 -1.26 12.40
C VAL A 95 -11.36 -2.31 12.69
N ALA A 96 -11.24 -3.50 12.10
CA ALA A 96 -12.16 -4.60 12.26
C ALA A 96 -11.47 -5.79 12.95
N GLU A 97 -12.26 -6.55 13.71
CA GLU A 97 -11.89 -7.88 14.23
C GLU A 97 -11.30 -8.75 13.10
N PRO A 98 -10.34 -9.64 13.41
CA PRO A 98 -9.82 -10.60 12.44
C PRO A 98 -10.98 -11.33 11.76
N ILE A 99 -11.04 -11.25 10.43
CA ILE A 99 -11.96 -12.09 9.67
C ILE A 99 -11.38 -13.49 9.73
N ASP A 100 -12.07 -14.41 10.42
CA ASP A 100 -11.66 -15.81 10.49
C ASP A 100 -11.47 -16.35 9.06
N PRO A 101 -10.26 -16.83 8.69
CA PRO A 101 -9.93 -17.02 7.28
C PRO A 101 -10.77 -18.06 6.55
N ILE A 102 -11.54 -18.91 7.24
CA ILE A 102 -12.30 -20.00 6.64
C ILE A 102 -13.56 -20.30 7.47
N GLU A 103 -14.57 -19.43 7.43
CA GLU A 103 -15.96 -19.84 7.69
C GLU A 103 -16.85 -19.54 6.48
N ARG A 104 -16.57 -20.23 5.36
CA ARG A 104 -17.55 -20.46 4.31
C ARG A 104 -17.55 -21.94 3.94
N ALA A 105 -18.75 -22.50 3.95
CA ALA A 105 -19.19 -23.81 3.47
C ALA A 105 -19.15 -24.97 4.49
N ALA A 106 -20.15 -24.99 5.38
CA ALA A 106 -20.91 -26.19 5.69
C ALA A 106 -22.40 -25.86 5.55
#